data_AF-A0A370L4V3-F1
#
_entry.id   AF-A0A370L4V3-F1
#
_cell.length_a   1.000
_cell.length_b   1.000
_cell.length_c   1.000
_cell.angle_alpha   90.00
_cell.angle_beta   90.00
_cell.angle_gamma   90.00
#
_symmetry.space_group_name_H-M   'P 1'
#
loop_
_entity.id
_entity.type
_entity.pdbx_description
1 polymer ?
#
loop_
_entity_poly.entity_id
_entity_poly.type
_entity_poly.pdbx_seq_one_letter_code
_entity_poly.pdbx_strand_id
1 'polypeptide(L)'
;MPLVLGIDLGTSGVKSVLVDERDHIVAEAAAPLSVSRPQPLWCEQEPEDWWQAVAATLDALAAAEPKRMAAIGAIGLSGQMLGVTCLDANDRPLRPALLWNDGRATAECAEIEAAVPDFAGLVGCRAMVGFPAPKLLWLARHEPDTLAKTQRILLPKDYVRLRLTGVAASDHADASATLLMDTLAREWSSDLLSACGVDRRQLPALIASHEVSGGLRPELARRWGMAAQTPVVGGAGDNMCGGVGAGIVAAGMASISLGTSGVYFLANDRFLPARGQGMHTHRHAVEGLFAQNGCILSAGAALSWVAGIVGASDIPKLIREVEAAGIPISETPVFTPYLTGERTPHDDAGLTGAFSGLSMATTRLHLVQAVLEGVALALGDCHRALLWTGAKTEQVALVGGGSHSPLWANLVASAIGMPLTRSQSAAVGPALGAARLARQGIGGPLLADAGDAADDSEIQPIQAMAEALAAKRARFERHLALR
;
A
#
# COMPACT_ATOMS: atom_id res chain seq x y z
N MET A 1 23.30 8.86 -16.03
CA MET A 1 22.27 7.89 -16.47
C MET A 1 21.06 8.69 -16.96
N PRO A 2 20.15 8.16 -17.80
CA PRO A 2 18.97 8.92 -18.20
C PRO A 2 18.05 9.19 -17.00
N LEU A 3 17.25 10.26 -17.08
CA LEU A 3 16.17 10.51 -16.12
C LEU A 3 15.12 9.40 -16.26
N VAL A 4 14.42 9.11 -15.17
CA VAL A 4 13.33 8.13 -15.17
C VAL A 4 12.04 8.76 -14.66
N LEU A 5 10.91 8.33 -15.22
CA LEU A 5 9.58 8.79 -14.84
C LEU A 5 8.89 7.71 -14.00
N GLY A 6 8.44 8.06 -12.81
CA GLY A 6 7.53 7.24 -12.01
C GLY A 6 6.14 7.82 -12.04
N ILE A 7 5.13 7.00 -12.37
CA ILE A 7 3.71 7.38 -12.34
C ILE A 7 3.04 6.56 -11.26
N ASP A 8 2.38 7.20 -10.30
CA ASP A 8 1.62 6.56 -9.23
C ASP A 8 0.14 6.89 -9.35
N LEU A 9 -0.68 5.89 -9.71
CA LEU A 9 -2.13 5.97 -9.76
C LEU A 9 -2.71 5.63 -8.38
N GLY A 10 -2.80 6.61 -7.48
CA GLY A 10 -3.48 6.44 -6.20
C GLY A 10 -5.01 6.51 -6.33
N THR A 11 -5.72 6.19 -5.25
CA THR A 11 -7.20 6.27 -5.22
C THR A 11 -7.71 7.70 -5.33
N SER A 12 -7.05 8.68 -4.70
CA SER A 12 -7.48 10.09 -4.69
C SER A 12 -6.80 10.97 -5.73
N GLY A 13 -5.89 10.43 -6.52
CA GLY A 13 -5.16 11.19 -7.52
C GLY A 13 -3.98 10.43 -8.13
N VAL A 14 -3.46 10.99 -9.21
CA VAL A 14 -2.24 10.54 -9.87
C VAL A 14 -1.10 11.46 -9.48
N LYS A 15 0.08 10.89 -9.16
CA LYS A 15 1.32 11.63 -8.97
C LYS A 15 2.38 11.13 -9.95
N SER A 16 2.99 12.03 -10.71
CA SER A 16 4.09 11.73 -11.63
C SER A 16 5.36 12.44 -11.17
N VAL A 17 6.49 11.73 -11.12
CA VAL A 17 7.79 12.25 -10.66
C VAL A 17 8.89 11.96 -11.67
N LEU A 18 9.73 12.95 -11.95
CA LEU A 18 10.99 12.79 -12.69
C LEU A 18 12.10 12.62 -11.67
N VAL A 19 12.88 11.55 -11.82
CA VAL A 19 13.92 11.17 -10.86
C VAL A 19 15.28 11.09 -11.57
N ASP A 20 16.30 11.67 -10.93
CA ASP A 20 17.68 11.64 -11.41
C ASP A 20 18.41 10.33 -11.00
N GLU A 21 19.69 10.22 -11.36
CA GLU A 21 20.51 9.06 -11.04
C GLU A 21 20.82 8.89 -9.54
N ARG A 22 20.48 9.89 -8.72
CA ARG A 22 20.72 9.96 -7.28
C ARG A 22 19.43 9.80 -6.46
N ASP A 23 18.33 9.39 -7.11
CA ASP A 23 16.99 9.31 -6.52
C ASP A 23 16.38 10.67 -6.10
N HIS A 24 16.91 11.81 -6.58
CA HIS A 24 16.26 13.09 -6.34
C HIS A 24 15.06 13.28 -7.28
N ILE A 25 13.93 13.67 -6.71
CA ILE A 25 12.78 14.15 -7.47
C ILE A 25 13.11 15.54 -8.00
N VAL A 26 13.39 15.63 -9.31
CA VAL A 26 13.77 16.90 -9.94
C VAL A 26 12.57 17.69 -10.45
N ALA A 27 11.44 17.03 -10.68
CA ALA A 27 10.16 17.63 -11.02
C ALA A 27 9.01 16.68 -10.65
N GLU A 28 7.84 17.24 -10.33
CA GLU A 28 6.63 16.46 -10.06
C GLU A 28 5.36 17.18 -10.50
N ALA A 29 4.31 16.41 -10.77
CA ALA A 29 2.97 16.90 -11.01
C ALA A 29 1.94 15.96 -10.41
N ALA A 30 0.78 16.49 -10.04
CA ALA A 30 -0.32 15.71 -9.50
C ALA A 30 -1.67 16.14 -10.09
N ALA A 31 -2.59 15.19 -10.21
CA ALA A 31 -3.96 15.42 -10.67
C ALA A 31 -4.94 14.68 -9.75
N PRO A 32 -6.03 15.32 -9.30
CA PRO A 32 -6.99 14.70 -8.38
C PRO A 32 -7.86 13.66 -9.09
N LEU A 33 -8.34 12.68 -8.32
CA LEU A 33 -9.37 11.71 -8.72
C LEU A 33 -10.49 11.70 -7.68
N SER A 34 -11.70 11.40 -8.12
CA SER A 34 -12.86 11.22 -7.26
C SER A 34 -13.27 9.77 -7.19
N VAL A 35 -14.00 9.39 -6.15
CA VAL A 35 -14.51 8.03 -5.94
C VAL A 35 -16.03 8.08 -5.88
N SER A 36 -16.69 7.22 -6.65
CA SER A 36 -18.14 7.05 -6.62
C SER A 36 -18.54 6.00 -5.57
N ARG A 37 -19.65 6.25 -4.88
CA ARG A 37 -20.24 5.37 -3.86
C ARG A 37 -21.75 5.23 -4.10
N PRO A 38 -22.17 4.52 -5.15
CA PRO A 38 -23.58 4.48 -5.56
C PRO A 38 -24.48 3.72 -4.58
N GLN A 39 -23.92 2.80 -3.78
CA GLN A 39 -24.62 2.04 -2.74
C GLN A 39 -23.74 1.90 -1.49
N PRO A 40 -24.32 1.54 -0.33
CA PRO A 40 -23.53 1.17 0.84
C PRO A 40 -22.46 0.13 0.50
N LEU A 41 -21.24 0.31 1.03
CA LEU A 41 -20.05 -0.52 0.77
C LEU A 41 -19.47 -0.44 -0.65
N TRP A 42 -20.17 0.15 -1.62
CA TRP A 42 -19.68 0.22 -3.00
C TRP A 42 -18.65 1.34 -3.14
N CYS A 43 -17.61 1.09 -3.93
CA CYS A 43 -16.52 1.99 -4.16
C CYS A 43 -15.97 1.82 -5.58
N GLU A 44 -16.20 2.83 -6.43
CA GLU A 44 -16.00 2.71 -7.88
C GLU A 44 -15.29 3.95 -8.46
N GLN A 45 -14.59 3.74 -9.58
CA GLN A 45 -14.01 4.81 -10.41
C GLN A 45 -14.16 4.51 -11.89
N GLU A 46 -14.34 5.55 -12.70
CA GLU A 46 -14.27 5.42 -14.15
C GLU A 46 -12.81 5.27 -14.59
N PRO A 47 -12.41 4.19 -15.30
CA PRO A 47 -11.03 4.02 -15.74
C PRO A 47 -10.52 5.14 -16.65
N GLU A 48 -11.41 5.79 -17.40
CA GLU A 48 -11.03 6.94 -18.24
C GLU A 48 -10.53 8.11 -17.39
N ASP A 49 -11.07 8.33 -16.19
CA ASP A 49 -10.61 9.40 -15.29
C ASP A 49 -9.15 9.19 -14.89
N TRP A 50 -8.73 7.93 -14.67
CA TRP A 50 -7.33 7.60 -14.40
C TRP A 50 -6.42 8.01 -15.55
N TRP A 51 -6.83 7.69 -16.78
CA TRP A 51 -6.06 8.06 -17.97
C TRP A 51 -5.98 9.58 -18.14
N GLN A 52 -7.10 10.28 -17.98
CA GLN A 52 -7.12 11.75 -18.09
C GLN A 52 -6.24 12.40 -17.03
N ALA A 53 -6.25 11.89 -15.80
CA ALA A 53 -5.38 12.36 -14.72
C ALA A 53 -3.90 12.11 -15.03
N VAL A 54 -3.53 10.91 -15.51
CA VAL A 54 -2.16 10.61 -15.98
C VAL A 54 -1.76 11.59 -17.07
N ALA A 55 -2.58 11.74 -18.11
CA ALA A 55 -2.29 12.64 -19.23
C ALA A 55 -2.13 14.10 -18.77
N ALA A 56 -2.96 14.57 -17.82
CA ALA A 56 -2.85 15.90 -17.25
C ALA A 56 -1.53 16.11 -16.49
N THR A 57 -1.08 15.14 -15.70
CA THR A 57 0.22 15.25 -15.03
C THR A 57 1.38 15.31 -16.02
N LEU A 58 1.33 14.53 -17.10
CA LEU A 58 2.39 14.50 -18.11
C LEU A 58 2.37 15.72 -19.03
N ASP A 59 1.20 16.28 -19.32
CA ASP A 59 1.08 17.57 -20.00
C ASP A 59 1.68 18.71 -19.17
N ALA A 60 1.41 18.73 -17.86
CA ALA A 60 1.98 19.72 -16.95
C ALA A 60 3.51 19.63 -16.90
N LEU A 61 4.06 18.41 -16.81
CA LEU A 61 5.50 18.17 -16.83
C LEU A 61 6.12 18.50 -18.19
N ALA A 62 5.46 18.18 -19.31
CA ALA A 62 5.91 18.54 -20.65
C ALA A 62 5.97 20.06 -20.87
N ALA A 63 4.99 20.80 -20.33
CA ALA A 63 4.96 22.25 -20.40
C ALA A 63 6.04 22.90 -19.53
N ALA A 64 6.24 22.39 -18.30
CA ALA A 64 7.18 22.98 -17.34
C ALA A 64 8.64 22.57 -17.59
N GLU A 65 8.88 21.33 -18.01
CA GLU A 65 10.20 20.68 -18.02
C GLU A 65 10.54 19.99 -19.37
N PRO A 66 10.37 20.66 -20.53
CA PRO A 66 10.44 20.00 -21.85
C PRO A 66 11.79 19.33 -22.12
N LYS A 67 12.89 19.92 -21.65
CA LYS A 67 14.24 19.33 -21.81
C LYS A 67 14.42 18.05 -20.98
N ARG A 68 13.85 18.01 -19.78
CA ARG A 68 13.95 16.84 -18.91
C ARG A 68 13.03 15.73 -19.39
N MET A 69 11.84 16.07 -19.89
CA MET A 69 10.93 15.11 -20.52
C MET A 69 11.58 14.42 -21.73
N ALA A 70 12.29 15.18 -22.57
CA ALA A 70 13.05 14.62 -23.69
C ALA A 70 14.21 13.69 -23.27
N ALA A 71 14.69 13.81 -22.03
CA ALA A 71 15.77 13.01 -21.47
C ALA A 71 15.30 11.78 -20.68
N ILE A 72 13.98 11.52 -20.62
CA ILE A 72 13.44 10.34 -19.93
C ILE A 72 13.83 9.06 -20.69
N GLY A 73 14.56 8.19 -20.01
CA GLY A 73 15.00 6.89 -20.54
C GLY A 73 14.02 5.75 -20.29
N ALA A 74 13.16 5.84 -19.29
CA ALA A 74 12.15 4.82 -18.98
C ALA A 74 11.00 5.36 -18.12
N ILE A 75 9.87 4.67 -18.19
CA ILE A 75 8.67 4.92 -17.39
C ILE A 75 8.38 3.70 -16.50
N GLY A 76 8.14 3.94 -15.22
CA GLY A 76 7.65 2.95 -14.28
C GLY A 76 6.25 3.31 -13.78
N LEU A 77 5.48 2.28 -13.46
CA LEU A 77 4.10 2.44 -13.02
C LEU A 77 3.91 1.88 -11.60
N SER A 78 3.24 2.68 -10.78
CA SER A 78 2.63 2.32 -9.51
C SER A 78 1.13 2.54 -9.64
N GLY A 79 0.33 1.76 -8.94
CA GLY A 79 -1.09 2.05 -8.84
C GLY A 79 -1.76 1.36 -7.68
N GLN A 80 -2.90 1.91 -7.28
CA GLN A 80 -3.77 1.32 -6.29
C GLN A 80 -4.05 -0.13 -6.67
N MET A 81 -3.74 -1.02 -5.74
CA MET A 81 -3.87 -2.45 -5.95
C MET A 81 -5.35 -2.86 -6.05
N LEU A 82 -5.58 -4.13 -6.41
CA LEU A 82 -6.84 -4.85 -6.24
C LEU A 82 -8.04 -4.35 -7.07
N GLY A 83 -7.95 -3.23 -7.79
CA GLY A 83 -9.05 -2.76 -8.63
C GLY A 83 -9.39 -3.75 -9.76
N VAL A 84 -10.67 -3.91 -10.09
CA VAL A 84 -11.11 -4.80 -11.19
C VAL A 84 -11.69 -3.97 -12.32
N THR A 85 -11.01 -3.98 -13.47
CA THR A 85 -11.43 -3.28 -14.69
C THR A 85 -11.78 -4.29 -15.78
N CYS A 86 -13.06 -4.40 -16.12
CA CYS A 86 -13.56 -5.26 -17.19
C CYS A 86 -13.64 -4.48 -18.51
N LEU A 87 -12.92 -4.93 -19.53
CA LEU A 87 -12.87 -4.29 -20.85
C LEU A 87 -13.52 -5.16 -21.94
N ASP A 88 -14.12 -4.53 -22.94
CA ASP A 88 -14.65 -5.18 -24.13
C ASP A 88 -13.55 -5.49 -25.18
N ALA A 89 -13.94 -5.99 -26.35
CA ALA A 89 -13.02 -6.32 -27.45
C ALA A 89 -12.27 -5.12 -28.05
N ASN A 90 -12.71 -3.90 -27.76
CA ASN A 90 -12.11 -2.64 -28.21
C ASN A 90 -11.39 -1.90 -27.07
N ASP A 91 -11.08 -2.59 -25.96
CA ASP A 91 -10.44 -2.03 -24.77
C ASP A 91 -11.24 -0.92 -24.07
N ARG A 92 -12.56 -0.92 -24.24
CA ARG A 92 -13.46 0.03 -23.56
C ARG A 92 -13.96 -0.56 -22.25
N PRO A 93 -13.92 0.20 -21.13
CA PRO A 93 -14.56 -0.22 -19.88
C PRO A 93 -16.03 -0.55 -20.08
N LEU A 94 -16.45 -1.73 -19.59
CA LEU A 94 -17.85 -2.17 -19.63
C LEU A 94 -18.68 -1.57 -18.48
N ARG A 95 -18.01 -1.13 -17.42
CA ARG A 95 -18.56 -0.53 -16.20
C ARG A 95 -17.44 0.21 -15.43
N PRO A 96 -17.78 1.05 -14.43
CA PRO A 96 -16.79 1.58 -13.49
C PRO A 96 -15.95 0.46 -12.86
N ALA A 97 -14.68 0.68 -12.60
CA ALA A 97 -13.85 -0.31 -11.92
C ALA A 97 -14.27 -0.52 -10.46
N LEU A 98 -14.25 -1.77 -9.99
CA LEU A 98 -14.50 -2.10 -8.58
C LEU A 98 -13.21 -1.94 -7.78
N LEU A 99 -13.15 -1.00 -6.83
CA LEU A 99 -11.93 -0.64 -6.12
C LEU A 99 -11.58 -1.58 -4.96
N TRP A 100 -10.40 -1.38 -4.37
CA TRP A 100 -9.87 -2.17 -3.25
C TRP A 100 -10.67 -2.02 -1.95
N ASN A 101 -11.35 -0.89 -1.78
CA ASN A 101 -12.19 -0.54 -0.63
C ASN A 101 -13.69 -0.73 -0.93
N ASP A 102 -13.99 -1.57 -1.92
CA ASP A 102 -15.34 -2.05 -2.20
C ASP A 102 -15.65 -3.28 -1.33
N GLY A 103 -16.76 -3.24 -0.60
CA GLY A 103 -17.19 -4.26 0.35
C GLY A 103 -18.31 -5.18 -0.16
N ARG A 104 -18.70 -5.09 -1.45
CA ARG A 104 -19.91 -5.79 -1.95
C ARG A 104 -19.78 -7.31 -2.02
N ALA A 105 -18.55 -7.81 -2.17
CA ALA A 105 -18.27 -9.22 -2.43
C ALA A 105 -18.01 -10.05 -1.15
N THR A 106 -18.67 -9.69 -0.05
CA THR A 106 -18.39 -10.31 1.27
C THR A 106 -18.82 -11.79 1.30
N ALA A 107 -19.95 -12.12 0.67
CA ALA A 107 -20.46 -13.49 0.61
C ALA A 107 -19.51 -14.40 -0.19
N GLU A 108 -18.96 -13.86 -1.28
CA GLU A 108 -18.10 -14.57 -2.22
C GLU A 108 -16.75 -14.96 -1.62
N CYS A 109 -16.26 -14.27 -0.58
CA CYS A 109 -15.05 -14.68 0.13
C CYS A 109 -15.15 -16.11 0.67
N ALA A 110 -16.26 -16.43 1.34
CA ALA A 110 -16.46 -17.76 1.92
C ALA A 110 -16.64 -18.83 0.83
N GLU A 111 -17.29 -18.47 -0.29
CA GLU A 111 -17.48 -19.38 -1.42
C GLU A 111 -16.16 -19.79 -2.07
N ILE A 112 -15.25 -18.84 -2.29
CA ILE A 112 -13.95 -19.12 -2.91
C ILE A 112 -13.05 -19.94 -1.98
N GLU A 113 -13.02 -19.62 -0.68
CA GLU A 113 -12.26 -20.41 0.31
C GLU A 113 -12.76 -21.85 0.39
N ALA A 114 -14.07 -22.08 0.24
CA ALA A 114 -14.64 -23.43 0.23
C ALA A 114 -14.36 -24.20 -1.08
N ALA A 115 -14.24 -23.48 -2.20
CA ALA A 115 -14.03 -24.08 -3.52
C ALA A 115 -12.59 -24.53 -3.78
N VAL A 116 -11.60 -23.90 -3.14
CA VAL A 116 -10.17 -24.13 -3.41
C VAL A 116 -9.45 -24.67 -2.17
N PRO A 117 -9.01 -25.94 -2.19
CA PRO A 117 -8.22 -26.52 -1.11
C PRO A 117 -6.94 -25.72 -0.86
N ASP A 118 -6.61 -25.51 0.42
CA ASP A 118 -5.45 -24.71 0.86
C ASP A 118 -5.33 -23.33 0.18
N PHE A 119 -6.45 -22.62 0.03
CA PHE A 119 -6.51 -21.30 -0.60
C PHE A 119 -5.38 -20.36 -0.13
N ALA A 120 -5.23 -20.17 1.18
CA ALA A 120 -4.18 -19.32 1.73
C ALA A 120 -2.76 -19.82 1.43
N GLY A 121 -2.55 -21.14 1.36
CA GLY A 121 -1.28 -21.72 0.94
C GLY A 121 -0.93 -21.46 -0.53
N LEU A 122 -1.93 -21.16 -1.36
CA LEU A 122 -1.76 -20.85 -2.79
C LEU A 122 -1.59 -19.35 -3.06
N VAL A 123 -2.39 -18.50 -2.39
CA VAL A 123 -2.48 -17.05 -2.66
C VAL A 123 -1.90 -16.16 -1.56
N GLY A 124 -1.52 -16.76 -0.43
CA GLY A 124 -0.76 -16.09 0.63
C GLY A 124 -1.59 -15.38 1.70
N CYS A 125 -2.92 -15.46 1.61
CA CYS A 125 -3.84 -14.93 2.62
C CYS A 125 -5.23 -15.57 2.53
N ARG A 126 -6.08 -15.24 3.50
CA ARG A 126 -7.53 -15.51 3.44
C ARG A 126 -8.20 -14.68 2.35
N ALA A 127 -9.37 -15.12 1.87
CA ALA A 127 -10.15 -14.33 0.94
C ALA A 127 -10.65 -13.06 1.64
N MET A 128 -10.33 -11.92 1.05
CA MET A 128 -10.67 -10.61 1.58
C MET A 128 -11.51 -9.84 0.57
N VAL A 129 -12.58 -9.20 1.02
CA VAL A 129 -13.65 -8.65 0.16
C VAL A 129 -13.16 -7.64 -0.89
N GLY A 130 -12.13 -6.87 -0.56
CA GLY A 130 -11.56 -5.87 -1.46
C GLY A 130 -10.76 -6.43 -2.62
N PHE A 131 -10.46 -7.74 -2.62
CA PHE A 131 -9.55 -8.37 -3.57
C PHE A 131 -10.28 -8.77 -4.87
N PRO A 132 -9.57 -8.88 -6.01
CA PRO A 132 -10.16 -9.20 -7.30
C PRO A 132 -10.98 -10.49 -7.36
N ALA A 133 -10.50 -11.60 -6.80
CA ALA A 133 -11.19 -12.88 -6.92
C ALA A 133 -12.64 -12.87 -6.36
N PRO A 134 -12.91 -12.43 -5.11
CA PRO A 134 -14.28 -12.27 -4.63
C PRO A 134 -15.13 -11.36 -5.51
N LYS A 135 -14.57 -10.25 -5.99
CA LYS A 135 -15.29 -9.29 -6.86
C LYS A 135 -15.64 -9.87 -8.22
N LEU A 136 -14.78 -10.73 -8.77
CA LEU A 136 -15.04 -11.42 -10.04
C LEU A 136 -16.09 -12.50 -9.88
N LEU A 137 -16.06 -13.26 -8.77
CA LEU A 137 -17.16 -14.17 -8.44
C LEU A 137 -18.47 -13.40 -8.25
N TRP A 138 -18.43 -12.24 -7.59
CA TRP A 138 -19.62 -11.39 -7.42
C TRP A 138 -20.18 -10.96 -8.78
N LEU A 139 -19.33 -10.53 -9.71
CA LEU A 139 -19.73 -10.21 -11.09
C LEU A 139 -20.32 -11.43 -11.81
N ALA A 140 -19.73 -12.61 -11.66
CA ALA A 140 -20.25 -13.84 -12.26
C ALA A 140 -21.67 -14.18 -11.77
N ARG A 141 -22.02 -13.81 -10.52
CA ARG A 141 -23.34 -14.05 -9.92
C ARG A 141 -24.36 -12.95 -10.20
N HIS A 142 -23.94 -11.69 -10.12
CA HIS A 142 -24.84 -10.54 -10.10
C HIS A 142 -24.86 -9.76 -11.43
N GLU A 143 -23.78 -9.83 -12.21
CA GLU A 143 -23.63 -9.17 -13.50
C GLU A 143 -23.03 -10.11 -14.57
N PRO A 144 -23.60 -11.31 -14.81
CA PRO A 144 -23.01 -12.32 -15.70
C PRO A 144 -22.82 -11.81 -17.14
N ASP A 145 -23.70 -10.93 -17.61
CA ASP A 145 -23.60 -10.30 -18.93
C ASP A 145 -22.34 -9.41 -19.07
N THR A 146 -21.92 -8.74 -18.00
CA THR A 146 -20.68 -7.96 -17.97
C THR A 146 -19.49 -8.89 -18.16
N LEU A 147 -19.43 -9.97 -17.37
CA LEU A 147 -18.31 -10.91 -17.42
C LEU A 147 -18.26 -11.65 -18.76
N ALA A 148 -19.41 -12.00 -19.34
CA ALA A 148 -19.51 -12.65 -20.65
C ALA A 148 -19.00 -11.74 -21.80
N LYS A 149 -19.20 -10.43 -21.70
CA LYS A 149 -18.69 -9.45 -22.69
C LYS A 149 -17.22 -9.09 -22.47
N THR A 150 -16.68 -9.42 -21.30
CA THR A 150 -15.32 -9.04 -20.92
C THR A 150 -14.29 -9.82 -21.74
N GLN A 151 -13.44 -9.09 -22.46
CA GLN A 151 -12.29 -9.64 -23.18
C GLN A 151 -10.99 -9.48 -22.39
N ARG A 152 -10.91 -8.48 -21.51
CA ARG A 152 -9.74 -8.26 -20.64
C ARG A 152 -10.16 -7.83 -19.24
N ILE A 153 -9.52 -8.41 -18.23
CA ILE A 153 -9.63 -8.03 -16.83
C ILE A 153 -8.27 -7.48 -16.42
N LEU A 154 -8.21 -6.20 -16.07
CA LEU A 154 -6.98 -5.51 -15.72
C LEU A 154 -7.07 -4.87 -14.33
N LEU A 155 -5.92 -4.77 -13.66
CA LEU A 155 -5.76 -3.89 -12.50
C LEU A 155 -5.65 -2.43 -12.96
N PRO A 156 -5.86 -1.43 -12.08
CA PRO A 156 -5.86 -0.02 -12.47
C PRO A 156 -4.58 0.44 -13.17
N LYS A 157 -3.42 0.05 -12.64
CA LYS A 157 -2.10 0.29 -13.23
C LYS A 157 -1.97 -0.35 -14.62
N ASP A 158 -2.51 -1.54 -14.80
CA ASP A 158 -2.42 -2.28 -16.07
C ASP A 158 -3.30 -1.65 -17.14
N TYR A 159 -4.43 -1.04 -16.77
CA TYR A 159 -5.22 -0.21 -17.67
C TYR A 159 -4.41 1.01 -18.16
N VAL A 160 -3.70 1.70 -17.25
CA VAL A 160 -2.81 2.81 -17.64
C VAL A 160 -1.70 2.33 -18.57
N ARG A 161 -1.09 1.17 -18.30
CA ARG A 161 -0.12 0.54 -19.22
C ARG A 161 -0.69 0.34 -20.60
N LEU A 162 -1.89 -0.24 -20.70
CA LEU A 162 -2.55 -0.49 -21.98
C LEU A 162 -2.77 0.80 -22.78
N ARG A 163 -3.11 1.90 -22.09
CA ARG A 163 -3.24 3.23 -22.72
C ARG A 163 -1.89 3.79 -23.18
N LEU A 164 -0.85 3.65 -22.37
CA LEU A 164 0.50 4.12 -22.70
C LEU A 164 1.18 3.34 -23.84
N THR A 165 0.94 2.02 -23.92
CA THR A 165 1.76 1.10 -24.73
C THR A 165 0.95 0.27 -25.74
N GLY A 166 -0.33 0.03 -25.48
CA GLY A 166 -1.13 -0.95 -26.22
C GLY A 166 -0.90 -2.40 -25.79
N VAL A 167 -0.11 -2.64 -24.75
CA VAL A 167 0.17 -3.97 -24.22
C VAL A 167 -0.62 -4.22 -22.93
N ALA A 168 -1.30 -5.37 -22.87
CA ALA A 168 -1.94 -5.87 -21.65
C ALA A 168 -0.98 -6.81 -20.91
N ALA A 169 -0.39 -6.32 -19.82
CA ALA A 169 0.52 -7.07 -18.96
C ALA A 169 0.35 -6.64 -17.51
N SER A 170 0.47 -7.59 -16.57
CA SER A 170 0.48 -7.36 -15.14
C SER A 170 1.78 -7.88 -14.54
N ASP A 171 2.35 -7.17 -13.59
CA ASP A 171 3.55 -7.64 -12.91
C ASP A 171 3.22 -8.69 -11.84
N HIS A 172 4.15 -9.59 -11.55
CA HIS A 172 3.95 -10.64 -10.55
C HIS A 172 3.57 -10.10 -9.16
N ALA A 173 4.00 -8.88 -8.80
CA ALA A 173 3.80 -8.32 -7.48
C ALA A 173 2.32 -7.93 -7.28
N ASP A 174 1.78 -7.11 -8.19
CA ASP A 174 0.37 -6.71 -8.15
C ASP A 174 -0.58 -7.89 -8.49
N ALA A 175 -0.20 -8.72 -9.47
CA ALA A 175 -0.99 -9.89 -9.86
C ALA A 175 -1.12 -10.93 -8.73
N SER A 176 -0.10 -11.11 -7.88
CA SER A 176 -0.20 -12.02 -6.74
C SER A 176 -1.26 -11.60 -5.71
N ALA A 177 -1.61 -10.32 -5.66
CA ALA A 177 -2.66 -9.81 -4.80
C ALA A 177 -4.06 -9.93 -5.42
N THR A 178 -4.20 -10.50 -6.61
CA THR A 178 -5.53 -10.73 -7.22
C THR A 178 -6.30 -11.87 -6.55
N LEU A 179 -5.58 -12.77 -5.88
CA LEU A 179 -6.04 -14.09 -5.46
C LEU A 179 -6.50 -14.98 -6.62
N LEU A 180 -5.96 -14.76 -7.82
CA LEU A 180 -6.15 -15.60 -9.00
C LEU A 180 -4.86 -16.29 -9.45
N MET A 181 -3.73 -15.91 -8.85
CA MET A 181 -2.40 -16.40 -9.21
C MET A 181 -1.90 -17.39 -8.16
N ASP A 182 -1.32 -18.50 -8.60
CA ASP A 182 -0.42 -19.28 -7.75
C ASP A 182 0.82 -18.43 -7.47
N THR A 183 0.95 -18.02 -6.21
CA THR A 183 1.96 -17.04 -5.80
C THR A 183 3.37 -17.59 -5.97
N LEU A 184 3.58 -18.89 -5.75
CA LEU A 184 4.90 -19.51 -5.93
C LEU A 184 5.21 -19.72 -7.40
N ALA A 185 4.26 -20.27 -8.17
CA ALA A 185 4.48 -20.63 -9.56
C ALA A 185 4.63 -19.41 -10.49
N ARG A 186 4.08 -18.23 -10.11
CA ARG A 186 3.97 -17.03 -10.98
C ARG A 186 3.05 -17.26 -12.17
N GLU A 187 2.01 -18.06 -11.97
CA GLU A 187 1.06 -18.41 -13.02
C GLU A 187 -0.37 -18.22 -12.51
N TRP A 188 -1.26 -17.83 -13.41
CA TRP A 188 -2.69 -17.83 -13.11
C TRP A 188 -3.16 -19.26 -12.83
N SER A 189 -3.80 -19.49 -11.68
CA SER A 189 -4.22 -20.83 -11.25
C SER A 189 -5.54 -21.23 -11.88
N SER A 190 -5.58 -22.35 -12.60
CA SER A 190 -6.82 -22.89 -13.18
C SER A 190 -7.95 -23.04 -12.17
N ASP A 191 -7.61 -23.44 -10.94
CA ASP A 191 -8.59 -23.74 -9.90
C ASP A 191 -9.23 -22.45 -9.37
N LEU A 192 -8.41 -21.41 -9.13
CA LEU A 192 -8.88 -20.07 -8.74
C LEU A 192 -9.72 -19.43 -9.84
N LEU A 193 -9.28 -19.55 -11.10
CA LEU A 193 -10.02 -19.02 -12.25
C LEU A 193 -11.38 -19.70 -12.41
N SER A 194 -11.41 -21.03 -12.31
CA SER A 194 -12.66 -21.79 -12.38
C SER A 194 -13.61 -21.43 -11.24
N ALA A 195 -13.09 -21.23 -10.02
CA ALA A 195 -13.90 -20.82 -8.87
C ALA A 195 -14.53 -19.44 -9.06
N CYS A 196 -13.89 -18.54 -9.81
CA CYS A 196 -14.38 -17.18 -10.07
C CYS A 196 -15.16 -17.03 -11.38
N GLY A 197 -15.27 -18.09 -12.19
CA GLY A 197 -15.90 -18.01 -13.52
C GLY A 197 -15.10 -17.20 -14.55
N VAL A 198 -13.78 -17.15 -14.40
CA VAL A 198 -12.87 -16.37 -15.25
C VAL A 198 -12.14 -17.28 -16.23
N ASP A 199 -12.06 -16.88 -17.51
CA ASP A 199 -11.23 -17.55 -18.51
C ASP A 199 -9.82 -16.98 -18.49
N ARG A 200 -8.80 -17.85 -18.55
CA ARG A 200 -7.37 -17.47 -18.61
C ARG A 200 -7.07 -16.46 -19.72
N ARG A 201 -7.79 -16.49 -20.83
CA ARG A 201 -7.65 -15.58 -21.99
C ARG A 201 -8.09 -14.14 -21.67
N GLN A 202 -8.93 -13.96 -20.65
CA GLN A 202 -9.35 -12.64 -20.18
C GLN A 202 -8.26 -11.97 -19.33
N LEU A 203 -7.26 -12.71 -18.85
CA LEU A 203 -6.21 -12.18 -17.99
C LEU A 203 -4.95 -11.81 -18.79
N PRO A 204 -4.25 -10.74 -18.39
CA PRO A 204 -3.04 -10.30 -19.08
C PRO A 204 -1.90 -11.32 -18.95
N ALA A 205 -0.85 -11.13 -19.75
CA ALA A 205 0.42 -11.81 -19.53
C ALA A 205 1.02 -11.34 -18.19
N LEU A 206 1.74 -12.25 -17.52
CA LEU A 206 2.48 -11.97 -16.29
C LEU A 206 3.94 -11.69 -16.62
N ILE A 207 4.50 -10.64 -16.01
CA ILE A 207 5.88 -10.17 -16.23
C ILE A 207 6.57 -9.80 -14.92
N ALA A 208 7.89 -9.66 -14.93
CA ALA A 208 8.59 -9.10 -13.76
C ALA A 208 8.40 -7.58 -13.65
N SER A 209 8.48 -7.02 -12.45
CA SER A 209 8.26 -5.58 -12.20
C SER A 209 9.24 -4.66 -12.92
N HIS A 210 10.48 -5.10 -13.15
CA HIS A 210 11.48 -4.34 -13.90
C HIS A 210 11.47 -4.65 -15.40
N GLU A 211 10.74 -5.67 -15.85
CA GLU A 211 10.74 -6.09 -17.25
C GLU A 211 10.07 -5.03 -18.12
N VAL A 212 10.64 -4.73 -19.29
CA VAL A 212 10.04 -3.80 -20.25
C VAL A 212 8.81 -4.46 -20.88
N SER A 213 7.63 -3.93 -20.56
CA SER A 213 6.33 -4.44 -21.06
C SER A 213 5.96 -3.94 -22.46
N GLY A 214 6.56 -2.83 -22.90
CA GLY A 214 6.26 -2.18 -24.17
C GLY A 214 6.88 -0.79 -24.26
N GLY A 215 6.80 -0.18 -25.43
CA GLY A 215 7.24 1.20 -25.65
C GLY A 215 6.07 2.18 -25.63
N LEU A 216 6.34 3.42 -25.22
CA LEU A 216 5.38 4.51 -25.28
C LEU A 216 4.88 4.72 -26.72
N ARG A 217 3.55 4.76 -26.90
CA ARG A 217 2.95 4.94 -28.23
C ARG A 217 3.44 6.24 -28.91
N PRO A 218 3.67 6.24 -30.24
CA PRO A 218 4.28 7.37 -30.93
C PRO A 218 3.54 8.71 -30.79
N GLU A 219 2.21 8.69 -30.75
CA GLU A 219 1.39 9.89 -30.55
C GLU A 219 1.55 10.49 -29.16
N LEU A 220 1.76 9.67 -28.14
CA LEU A 220 2.01 10.11 -26.77
C LEU A 220 3.45 10.63 -26.61
N ALA A 221 4.41 9.94 -27.23
CA ALA A 221 5.79 10.42 -27.29
C ALA A 221 5.88 11.83 -27.91
N ARG A 222 5.15 12.08 -29.02
CA ARG A 222 5.03 13.42 -29.61
C ARG A 222 4.34 14.42 -28.69
N ARG A 223 3.26 14.03 -28.01
CA ARG A 223 2.51 14.91 -27.08
C ARG A 223 3.39 15.43 -25.95
N TRP A 224 4.24 14.58 -25.38
CA TRP A 224 5.05 14.91 -24.20
C TRP A 224 6.52 15.22 -24.51
N GLY A 225 6.90 15.26 -25.79
CA GLY A 225 8.28 15.55 -26.19
C GLY A 225 9.29 14.47 -25.79
N MET A 226 8.83 13.22 -25.63
CA MET A 226 9.66 12.07 -25.25
C MET A 226 10.20 11.34 -26.49
N ALA A 227 11.24 10.53 -26.29
CA ALA A 227 11.74 9.65 -27.34
C ALA A 227 10.65 8.66 -27.80
N ALA A 228 10.62 8.36 -29.10
CA ALA A 228 9.73 7.32 -29.60
C ALA A 228 10.09 5.97 -28.95
N GLN A 229 9.07 5.18 -28.58
CA GLN A 229 9.25 3.88 -27.94
C GLN A 229 10.00 3.93 -26.59
N THR A 230 9.92 5.05 -25.83
CA THR A 230 10.45 5.07 -24.46
C THR A 230 9.92 3.85 -23.67
N PRO A 231 10.82 3.00 -23.13
CA PRO A 231 10.43 1.79 -22.41
C PRO A 231 9.48 2.07 -21.24
N VAL A 232 8.45 1.23 -21.11
CA VAL A 232 7.54 1.19 -19.96
C VAL A 232 7.68 -0.16 -19.26
N VAL A 233 8.14 -0.16 -18.00
CA VAL A 233 8.39 -1.39 -17.24
C VAL A 233 7.14 -1.93 -16.55
N GLY A 234 7.19 -3.18 -16.10
CA GLY A 234 6.11 -3.88 -15.38
C GLY A 234 5.58 -3.15 -14.14
N GLY A 235 6.41 -2.36 -13.46
CA GLY A 235 6.00 -1.63 -12.27
C GLY A 235 5.53 -2.56 -11.15
N ALA A 236 4.77 -2.04 -10.22
CA ALA A 236 4.12 -2.84 -9.18
C ALA A 236 2.92 -2.11 -8.56
N GLY A 237 2.15 -2.82 -7.73
CA GLY A 237 1.16 -2.20 -6.85
C GLY A 237 1.77 -1.16 -5.90
N ASP A 238 0.96 -0.20 -5.45
CA ASP A 238 1.37 0.93 -4.62
C ASP A 238 2.13 0.52 -3.35
N ASN A 239 1.72 -0.53 -2.65
CA ASN A 239 2.42 -1.03 -1.46
C ASN A 239 3.84 -1.52 -1.79
N MET A 240 4.00 -2.27 -2.89
CA MET A 240 5.28 -2.83 -3.31
C MET A 240 6.20 -1.75 -3.86
N CYS A 241 5.67 -0.82 -4.66
CA CYS A 241 6.38 0.38 -5.07
C CYS A 241 6.75 1.25 -3.85
N GLY A 242 5.88 1.37 -2.86
CA GLY A 242 6.15 2.06 -1.59
C GLY A 242 7.33 1.43 -0.83
N GLY A 243 7.36 0.10 -0.75
CA GLY A 243 8.49 -0.66 -0.19
C GLY A 243 9.80 -0.38 -0.93
N VAL A 244 9.80 -0.49 -2.26
CA VAL A 244 10.98 -0.15 -3.10
C VAL A 244 11.39 1.32 -2.92
N GLY A 245 10.43 2.24 -2.86
CA GLY A 245 10.65 3.66 -2.60
C GLY A 245 11.28 3.92 -1.22
N ALA A 246 10.94 3.12 -0.23
CA ALA A 246 11.54 3.15 1.11
C ALA A 246 12.86 2.36 1.23
N GLY A 247 13.36 1.78 0.12
CA GLY A 247 14.62 1.01 0.12
C GLY A 247 14.48 -0.42 0.67
N ILE A 248 13.25 -0.90 0.85
CA ILE A 248 12.98 -2.25 1.35
C ILE A 248 13.12 -3.23 0.18
N VAL A 249 14.35 -3.68 -0.07
CA VAL A 249 14.71 -4.46 -1.28
C VAL A 249 15.48 -5.75 -0.96
N ALA A 250 15.59 -6.11 0.32
CA ALA A 250 16.21 -7.35 0.78
C ALA A 250 15.38 -7.98 1.90
N ALA A 251 15.45 -9.30 2.04
CA ALA A 251 14.78 -10.02 3.11
C ALA A 251 15.23 -9.51 4.49
N GLY A 252 14.30 -9.43 5.44
CA GLY A 252 14.55 -8.88 6.77
C GLY A 252 14.43 -7.36 6.85
N MET A 253 14.38 -6.66 5.72
CA MET A 253 14.06 -5.22 5.71
C MET A 253 12.54 -5.03 5.81
N ALA A 254 12.15 -4.04 6.61
CA ALA A 254 10.76 -3.64 6.78
C ALA A 254 10.60 -2.12 6.75
N SER A 255 9.38 -1.67 6.49
CA SER A 255 8.98 -0.29 6.72
C SER A 255 7.68 -0.22 7.50
N ILE A 256 7.57 0.80 8.34
CA ILE A 256 6.34 1.20 9.01
C ILE A 256 5.95 2.57 8.47
N SER A 257 4.84 2.62 7.76
CA SER A 257 4.23 3.87 7.32
C SER A 257 3.23 4.34 8.37
N LEU A 258 3.56 5.43 9.08
CA LEU A 258 2.66 6.14 10.00
C LEU A 258 1.90 7.24 9.23
N GLY A 259 1.01 6.81 8.32
CA GLY A 259 0.09 7.67 7.60
C GLY A 259 -1.28 7.77 8.28
N THR A 260 -2.32 8.08 7.50
CA THR A 260 -3.72 8.01 7.95
C THR A 260 -4.04 6.64 8.55
N SER A 261 -3.65 5.58 7.85
CA SER A 261 -3.52 4.21 8.36
C SER A 261 -2.05 3.88 8.66
N GLY A 262 -1.84 2.85 9.48
CA GLY A 262 -0.54 2.26 9.73
C GLY A 262 -0.32 1.05 8.82
N VAL A 263 0.81 0.97 8.13
CA VAL A 263 1.19 -0.23 7.35
C VAL A 263 2.56 -0.70 7.81
N TYR A 264 2.66 -1.98 8.18
CA TYR A 264 3.91 -2.67 8.44
C TYR A 264 4.20 -3.59 7.25
N PHE A 265 5.13 -3.18 6.39
CA PHE A 265 5.56 -3.92 5.21
C PHE A 265 6.87 -4.64 5.53
N LEU A 266 6.94 -5.96 5.32
CA LEU A 266 8.15 -6.77 5.56
C LEU A 266 8.52 -7.57 4.31
N ALA A 267 9.76 -7.42 3.85
CA ALA A 267 10.32 -8.24 2.79
C ALA A 267 10.86 -9.57 3.33
N ASN A 268 10.54 -10.66 2.65
CA ASN A 268 10.93 -12.03 2.98
C ASN A 268 11.59 -12.70 1.77
N ASP A 269 12.54 -13.60 2.02
CA ASP A 269 13.21 -14.44 1.01
C ASP A 269 12.41 -15.70 0.63
N ARG A 270 11.29 -15.94 1.32
CA ARG A 270 10.42 -17.08 1.13
C ARG A 270 8.96 -16.69 1.29
N PHE A 271 8.11 -17.49 0.68
CA PHE A 271 6.68 -17.34 0.79
C PHE A 271 6.19 -17.84 2.16
N LEU A 272 5.54 -16.95 2.91
CA LEU A 272 5.03 -17.22 4.25
C LEU A 272 3.51 -16.93 4.30
N PRO A 273 2.66 -17.87 3.85
CA PRO A 273 1.21 -17.69 3.85
C PRO A 273 0.64 -17.11 5.15
N ALA A 274 -0.05 -15.98 5.05
CA ALA A 274 -0.75 -15.36 6.17
C ALA A 274 -2.12 -16.04 6.36
N ARG A 275 -2.14 -17.18 7.06
CA ARG A 275 -3.35 -18.00 7.25
C ARG A 275 -4.39 -17.37 8.19
N GLY A 276 -4.12 -16.19 8.75
CA GLY A 276 -5.04 -15.48 9.65
C GLY A 276 -4.47 -14.13 10.09
N GLN A 277 -5.10 -13.54 11.11
CA GLN A 277 -4.73 -12.25 11.71
C GLN A 277 -4.82 -11.04 10.77
N GLY A 278 -5.65 -11.10 9.72
CA GLY A 278 -5.85 -10.00 8.77
C GLY A 278 -4.59 -9.60 7.99
N MET A 279 -3.52 -10.39 8.04
CA MET A 279 -2.30 -10.14 7.27
C MET A 279 -2.42 -10.70 5.86
N HIS A 280 -1.54 -10.27 4.97
CA HIS A 280 -1.42 -10.85 3.65
C HIS A 280 0.02 -10.92 3.14
N THR A 281 0.28 -11.95 2.34
CA THR A 281 1.60 -12.23 1.77
C THR A 281 1.51 -12.31 0.26
N HIS A 282 2.25 -11.46 -0.42
CA HIS A 282 2.25 -11.35 -1.87
C HIS A 282 3.68 -11.32 -2.39
N ARG A 283 3.87 -11.35 -3.70
CA ARG A 283 5.19 -11.13 -4.28
C ARG A 283 5.64 -9.70 -4.06
N HIS A 284 6.93 -9.54 -3.80
CA HIS A 284 7.57 -8.24 -3.83
C HIS A 284 7.80 -7.80 -5.29
N ALA A 285 8.00 -6.51 -5.52
CA ALA A 285 8.46 -6.00 -6.82
C ALA A 285 9.91 -6.41 -7.17
N VAL A 286 10.65 -6.95 -6.20
CA VAL A 286 12.01 -7.44 -6.39
C VAL A 286 11.92 -8.94 -6.56
N GLU A 287 12.41 -9.45 -7.69
CA GLU A 287 12.34 -10.88 -8.01
C GLU A 287 13.00 -11.74 -6.91
N GLY A 288 12.36 -12.85 -6.58
CA GLY A 288 12.77 -13.76 -5.51
C GLY A 288 12.28 -13.36 -4.11
N LEU A 289 11.76 -12.14 -3.90
CA LEU A 289 11.24 -11.70 -2.61
C LEU A 289 9.71 -11.75 -2.53
N PHE A 290 9.22 -11.82 -1.30
CA PHE A 290 7.81 -11.74 -0.92
C PHE A 290 7.60 -10.58 0.06
N ALA A 291 6.41 -9.99 0.05
CA ALA A 291 6.02 -8.91 0.93
C ALA A 291 4.87 -9.36 1.84
N GLN A 292 5.09 -9.31 3.15
CA GLN A 292 4.04 -9.45 4.14
C GLN A 292 3.59 -8.09 4.64
N ASN A 293 2.28 -7.92 4.82
CA ASN A 293 1.71 -6.67 5.31
C ASN A 293 0.83 -6.91 6.52
N GLY A 294 1.09 -6.13 7.58
CA GLY A 294 0.16 -5.87 8.66
C GLY A 294 -0.44 -4.47 8.50
N CYS A 295 -1.75 -4.33 8.74
CA CYS A 295 -2.43 -3.04 8.58
C CYS A 295 -3.17 -2.64 9.86
N ILE A 296 -2.94 -1.41 10.30
CA ILE A 296 -3.70 -0.71 11.33
C ILE A 296 -4.58 0.32 10.64
N LEU A 297 -5.90 0.10 10.64
CA LEU A 297 -6.83 0.90 9.83
C LEU A 297 -6.91 2.36 10.27
N SER A 298 -6.62 2.65 11.54
CA SER A 298 -6.65 4.00 12.11
C SER A 298 -5.37 4.32 12.89
N ALA A 299 -4.40 4.96 12.22
CA ALA A 299 -3.16 5.45 12.85
C ALA A 299 -3.21 6.98 12.98
N GLY A 300 -2.74 7.73 11.97
CA GLY A 300 -2.89 9.18 11.90
C GLY A 300 -4.35 9.63 11.92
N ALA A 301 -5.28 8.82 11.39
CA ALA A 301 -6.71 9.06 11.49
C ALA A 301 -7.21 9.08 12.94
N ALA A 302 -6.67 8.21 13.80
CA ALA A 302 -7.02 8.20 15.22
C ALA A 302 -6.53 9.47 15.94
N LEU A 303 -5.34 9.96 15.57
CA LEU A 303 -4.82 11.24 16.07
C LEU A 303 -5.70 12.42 15.62
N SER A 304 -6.06 12.48 14.33
CA SER A 304 -6.96 13.50 13.81
C SER A 304 -8.34 13.45 14.48
N TRP A 305 -8.86 12.25 14.72
CA TRP A 305 -10.12 12.04 15.42
C TRP A 305 -10.07 12.60 16.85
N VAL A 306 -9.07 12.22 17.66
CA VAL A 306 -9.00 12.72 19.04
C VAL A 306 -8.72 14.22 19.09
N ALA A 307 -7.93 14.76 18.14
CA ALA A 307 -7.70 16.20 18.01
C ALA A 307 -9.03 16.95 17.78
N GLY A 308 -9.89 16.42 16.91
CA GLY A 308 -11.25 16.94 16.71
C GLY A 308 -12.10 16.90 17.98
N ILE A 309 -12.07 15.80 18.73
CA ILE A 309 -12.81 15.65 20.00
C ILE A 309 -12.36 16.66 21.05
N VAL A 310 -11.05 16.94 21.16
CA VAL A 310 -10.51 17.91 22.15
C VAL A 310 -10.49 19.35 21.65
N GLY A 311 -11.03 19.62 20.45
CA GLY A 311 -11.12 20.96 19.88
C GLY A 311 -9.79 21.54 19.42
N ALA A 312 -8.84 20.71 18.99
CA ALA A 312 -7.53 21.11 18.50
C ALA A 312 -7.43 20.95 16.98
N SER A 313 -7.27 22.05 16.25
CA SER A 313 -7.13 22.06 14.79
C SER A 313 -5.67 21.97 14.30
N ASP A 314 -4.71 22.41 15.13
CA ASP A 314 -3.27 22.35 14.84
C ASP A 314 -2.67 21.09 15.49
N ILE A 315 -2.69 19.98 14.75
CA ILE A 315 -2.16 18.68 15.21
C ILE A 315 -0.66 18.76 15.52
N PRO A 316 0.22 19.35 14.67
CA PRO A 316 1.63 19.50 15.01
C PRO A 316 1.87 20.24 16.33
N LYS A 317 1.10 21.31 16.61
CA LYS A 317 1.16 21.99 17.91
C LYS A 317 0.69 21.10 19.05
N LEU A 318 -0.41 20.37 18.86
CA LEU A 318 -0.93 19.45 19.87
C LEU A 318 0.09 18.36 20.24
N ILE A 319 0.79 17.79 19.26
CA ILE A 319 1.89 16.84 19.51
C ILE A 319 2.98 17.49 20.35
N ARG A 320 3.44 18.70 20.00
CA ARG A 320 4.45 19.42 20.78
C ARG A 320 4.00 19.71 22.22
N GLU A 321 2.72 20.01 22.44
CA GLU A 321 2.16 20.19 23.79
C GLU A 321 2.19 18.88 24.60
N VAL A 322 1.86 17.74 23.97
CA VAL A 322 1.97 16.42 24.60
C VAL A 322 3.43 16.09 24.96
N GLU A 323 4.35 16.31 24.02
CA GLU A 323 5.78 16.08 24.23
C GLU A 323 6.34 16.95 25.36
N ALA A 324 5.98 18.23 25.42
CA ALA A 324 6.41 19.15 26.46
C ALA A 324 5.81 18.82 27.84
N ALA A 325 4.64 18.18 27.89
CA ALA A 325 4.00 17.80 29.16
C ALA A 325 4.70 16.63 29.86
N GLY A 326 5.45 15.79 29.13
CA GLY A 326 6.24 14.71 29.70
C GLY A 326 5.41 13.71 30.54
N ILE A 327 4.17 13.44 30.14
CA ILE A 327 3.23 12.63 30.91
C ILE A 327 3.74 11.18 30.97
N PRO A 328 3.93 10.58 32.16
CA PRO A 328 4.32 9.18 32.26
C PRO A 328 3.27 8.25 31.63
N ILE A 329 3.73 7.25 30.87
CA ILE A 329 2.83 6.26 30.25
C ILE A 329 1.92 5.62 31.31
N SER A 330 2.40 5.38 32.53
CA SER A 330 1.58 4.81 33.61
C SER A 330 0.34 5.65 34.00
N GLU A 331 0.33 6.94 33.69
CA GLU A 331 -0.73 7.89 34.06
C GLU A 331 -1.75 8.13 32.94
N THR A 332 -1.44 7.75 31.70
CA THR A 332 -2.37 7.87 30.58
C THR A 332 -3.37 6.70 30.56
N PRO A 333 -4.62 6.92 30.13
CA PRO A 333 -5.57 5.83 29.93
C PRO A 333 -5.10 4.85 28.86
N VAL A 334 -5.80 3.74 28.69
CA VAL A 334 -5.55 2.80 27.59
C VAL A 334 -6.53 3.12 26.47
N PHE A 335 -6.01 3.27 25.26
CA PHE A 335 -6.81 3.46 24.04
C PHE A 335 -6.62 2.30 23.07
N THR A 336 -7.71 1.76 22.54
CA THR A 336 -7.69 0.83 21.40
C THR A 336 -8.05 1.58 20.11
N PRO A 337 -7.19 1.55 19.06
CA PRO A 337 -7.35 2.43 17.90
C PRO A 337 -8.37 1.94 16.86
N TYR A 338 -9.26 1.02 17.20
CA TYR A 338 -10.11 0.31 16.23
C TYR A 338 -11.36 1.10 15.82
N LEU A 339 -11.21 2.38 15.48
CA LEU A 339 -12.30 3.31 15.19
C LEU A 339 -13.15 2.92 13.97
N THR A 340 -12.63 2.06 13.11
CA THR A 340 -13.23 1.65 11.83
C THR A 340 -13.20 0.13 11.64
N GLY A 341 -13.34 -0.63 12.74
CA GLY A 341 -12.90 -2.02 12.78
C GLY A 341 -11.38 -2.11 12.86
N GLU A 342 -10.85 -3.32 12.78
CA GLU A 342 -9.40 -3.53 12.64
C GLU A 342 -9.07 -4.71 11.74
N ARG A 343 -7.96 -4.59 11.01
CA ARG A 343 -7.45 -5.67 10.18
C ARG A 343 -6.43 -6.52 10.93
N THR A 344 -5.23 -6.04 11.20
CA THR A 344 -4.21 -6.83 11.89
C THR A 344 -4.22 -6.50 13.39
N PRO A 345 -4.27 -7.49 14.31
CA PRO A 345 -4.27 -8.95 14.11
C PRO A 345 -5.67 -9.59 14.18
N HIS A 346 -6.75 -8.81 14.19
CA HIS A 346 -8.08 -9.30 14.59
C HIS A 346 -8.97 -9.77 13.43
N ASP A 347 -8.81 -9.17 12.26
CA ASP A 347 -9.63 -9.37 11.06
C ASP A 347 -11.13 -9.16 11.34
N ASP A 348 -11.47 -8.05 12.00
CA ASP A 348 -12.79 -7.81 12.56
C ASP A 348 -13.27 -6.39 12.28
N ALA A 349 -14.20 -6.28 11.32
CA ALA A 349 -14.83 -5.03 10.91
C ALA A 349 -15.79 -4.43 11.96
N GLY A 350 -16.22 -5.23 12.95
CA GLY A 350 -17.09 -4.79 14.05
C GLY A 350 -16.34 -4.23 15.25
N LEU A 351 -15.00 -4.15 15.22
CA LEU A 351 -14.23 -3.53 16.30
C LEU A 351 -14.51 -2.03 16.35
N THR A 352 -14.56 -1.51 17.58
CA THR A 352 -14.71 -0.08 17.86
C THR A 352 -13.58 0.37 18.77
N GLY A 353 -13.19 1.64 18.67
CA GLY A 353 -12.19 2.21 19.56
C GLY A 353 -12.77 2.45 20.96
N ALA A 354 -11.94 2.31 21.99
CA ALA A 354 -12.34 2.58 23.36
C ALA A 354 -11.23 3.23 24.18
N PHE A 355 -11.64 4.04 25.16
CA PHE A 355 -10.80 4.46 26.27
C PHE A 355 -11.17 3.67 27.52
N SER A 356 -10.18 3.20 28.26
CA SER A 356 -10.36 2.60 29.59
C SER A 356 -9.37 3.17 30.60
N GLY A 357 -9.79 3.23 31.86
CA GLY A 357 -8.98 3.80 32.95
C GLY A 357 -8.99 5.33 33.02
N LEU A 358 -10.06 5.99 32.56
CA LEU A 358 -10.25 7.42 32.77
C LEU A 358 -10.46 7.74 34.25
N SER A 359 -9.92 8.87 34.70
CA SER A 359 -10.13 9.39 36.07
C SER A 359 -10.32 10.91 36.04
N MET A 360 -10.63 11.51 37.19
CA MET A 360 -10.72 12.98 37.32
C MET A 360 -9.39 13.70 37.02
N ALA A 361 -8.26 12.98 37.02
CA ALA A 361 -6.96 13.53 36.65
C ALA A 361 -6.71 13.54 35.13
N THR A 362 -7.51 12.81 34.35
CA THR A 362 -7.31 12.70 32.91
C THR A 362 -7.59 14.04 32.20
N THR A 363 -6.58 14.58 31.54
CA THR A 363 -6.68 15.82 30.75
C THR A 363 -6.71 15.54 29.24
N ARG A 364 -6.94 16.59 28.43
CA ARG A 364 -6.87 16.48 26.96
C ARG A 364 -5.55 15.89 26.48
N LEU A 365 -4.42 16.22 27.11
CA LEU A 365 -3.10 15.74 26.70
C LEU A 365 -2.91 14.26 27.03
N HIS A 366 -3.50 13.78 28.14
CA HIS A 366 -3.52 12.35 28.47
C HIS A 366 -4.26 11.54 27.40
N LEU A 367 -5.39 12.06 26.91
CA LEU A 367 -6.18 11.40 25.86
C LEU A 367 -5.39 11.31 24.55
N VAL A 368 -4.75 12.40 24.13
CA VAL A 368 -3.95 12.43 22.91
C VAL A 368 -2.76 11.48 23.02
N GLN A 369 -2.03 11.52 24.13
CA GLN A 369 -0.89 10.60 24.33
C GLN A 369 -1.34 9.13 24.35
N ALA A 370 -2.45 8.82 25.01
CA ALA A 370 -3.00 7.46 25.01
C ALA A 370 -3.33 6.98 23.58
N VAL A 371 -3.76 7.86 22.68
CA VAL A 371 -3.95 7.51 21.26
C VAL A 371 -2.63 7.15 20.57
N LEU A 372 -1.57 7.94 20.78
CA LEU A 372 -0.23 7.63 20.22
C LEU A 372 0.28 6.28 20.73
N GLU A 373 0.14 6.02 22.03
CA GLU A 373 0.51 4.77 22.68
C GLU A 373 -0.33 3.58 22.18
N GLY A 374 -1.64 3.75 22.00
CA GLY A 374 -2.54 2.72 21.50
C GLY A 374 -2.23 2.31 20.06
N VAL A 375 -1.90 3.28 19.20
CA VAL A 375 -1.42 3.00 17.83
C VAL A 375 -0.06 2.30 17.86
N ALA A 376 0.86 2.71 18.75
CA ALA A 376 2.15 2.03 18.89
C ALA A 376 1.99 0.56 19.34
N LEU A 377 1.10 0.29 20.31
CA LEU A 377 0.78 -1.07 20.73
C LEU A 377 0.17 -1.90 19.59
N ALA A 378 -0.73 -1.31 18.80
CA ALA A 378 -1.31 -1.98 17.63
C ALA A 378 -0.25 -2.30 16.56
N LEU A 379 0.72 -1.41 16.33
CA LEU A 379 1.87 -1.72 15.45
C LEU A 379 2.78 -2.80 16.03
N GLY A 380 2.92 -2.85 17.35
CA GLY A 380 3.53 -3.99 18.05
C GLY A 380 2.78 -5.30 17.80
N ASP A 381 1.45 -5.26 17.65
CA ASP A 381 0.64 -6.43 17.27
C ASP A 381 0.93 -6.89 15.84
N CYS A 382 1.02 -5.95 14.90
CA CYS A 382 1.47 -6.25 13.54
C CYS A 382 2.84 -6.92 13.54
N HIS A 383 3.80 -6.38 14.29
CA HIS A 383 5.13 -6.97 14.38
C HIS A 383 5.09 -8.41 14.93
N ARG A 384 4.36 -8.63 16.04
CA ARG A 384 4.19 -9.97 16.62
C ARG A 384 3.49 -10.93 15.65
N ALA A 385 2.48 -10.46 14.93
CA ALA A 385 1.76 -11.24 13.94
C ALA A 385 2.68 -11.71 12.81
N LEU A 386 3.53 -10.82 12.29
CA LEU A 386 4.51 -11.13 11.27
C LEU A 386 5.51 -12.19 11.75
N LEU A 387 6.10 -12.00 12.94
CA LEU A 387 7.03 -12.97 13.52
C LEU A 387 6.38 -14.34 13.76
N TRP A 388 5.08 -14.38 14.07
CA TRP A 388 4.36 -15.63 14.27
C TRP A 388 4.27 -16.49 13.00
N THR A 389 4.39 -15.89 11.82
CA THR A 389 4.48 -16.64 10.55
C THR A 389 5.87 -17.27 10.32
N GLY A 390 6.83 -17.03 11.22
CA GLY A 390 8.22 -17.43 11.05
C GLY A 390 9.04 -16.43 10.22
N ALA A 391 8.51 -15.22 9.98
CA ALA A 391 9.25 -14.13 9.36
C ALA A 391 10.36 -13.63 10.29
N LYS A 392 11.37 -12.99 9.71
CA LYS A 392 12.46 -12.34 10.44
C LYS A 392 12.51 -10.89 10.06
N THR A 393 12.69 -10.02 11.04
CA THR A 393 12.89 -8.59 10.82
C THR A 393 14.26 -8.22 11.37
N GLU A 394 15.06 -7.55 10.55
CA GLU A 394 16.43 -7.14 10.88
C GLU A 394 16.56 -5.63 10.90
N GLN A 395 15.87 -4.93 9.99
CA GLN A 395 15.89 -3.47 9.87
C GLN A 395 14.48 -2.95 9.64
N VAL A 396 14.13 -1.84 10.29
CA VAL A 396 12.80 -1.25 10.15
C VAL A 396 12.94 0.24 9.86
N ALA A 397 12.52 0.67 8.69
CA ALA A 397 12.40 2.08 8.35
C ALA A 397 11.09 2.65 8.89
N LEU A 398 11.12 3.84 9.51
CA LEU A 398 9.91 4.57 9.91
C LEU A 398 9.67 5.72 8.95
N VAL A 399 8.50 5.72 8.30
CA VAL A 399 8.10 6.72 7.30
C VAL A 399 6.69 7.26 7.59
N GLY A 400 6.25 8.25 6.80
CA GLY A 400 4.92 8.87 6.94
C GLY A 400 4.89 10.01 7.96
N GLY A 401 3.79 10.77 7.98
CA GLY A 401 3.69 12.03 8.76
C GLY A 401 3.90 11.84 10.26
N GLY A 402 3.50 10.71 10.84
CA GLY A 402 3.71 10.40 12.25
C GLY A 402 5.18 10.23 12.64
N SER A 403 6.05 9.89 11.68
CA SER A 403 7.50 9.70 11.92
C SER A 403 8.24 10.98 12.35
N HIS A 404 7.64 12.15 12.10
CA HIS A 404 8.21 13.44 12.51
C HIS A 404 8.11 13.72 14.01
N SER A 405 7.22 13.02 14.76
CA SER A 405 7.15 13.13 16.22
C SER A 405 8.19 12.24 16.88
N PRO A 406 9.18 12.81 17.61
CA PRO A 406 10.13 12.00 18.37
C PRO A 406 9.46 11.11 19.41
N LEU A 407 8.42 11.59 20.10
CA LEU A 407 7.69 10.77 21.06
C LEU A 407 7.04 9.57 20.38
N TRP A 408 6.33 9.79 19.27
CA TRP A 408 5.64 8.69 18.60
C TRP A 408 6.60 7.67 18.02
N ALA A 409 7.71 8.14 17.45
CA ALA A 409 8.78 7.28 16.96
C ALA A 409 9.37 6.39 18.08
N ASN A 410 9.67 6.98 19.25
CA ASN A 410 10.16 6.24 20.41
C ASN A 410 9.13 5.24 20.95
N LEU A 411 7.84 5.60 20.98
CA LEU A 411 6.76 4.70 21.38
C LEU A 411 6.68 3.49 20.45
N VAL A 412 6.76 3.69 19.13
CA VAL A 412 6.72 2.60 18.14
C VAL A 412 7.97 1.72 18.25
N ALA A 413 9.17 2.31 18.35
CA ALA A 413 10.41 1.55 18.54
C ALA A 413 10.34 0.68 19.81
N SER A 414 9.85 1.26 20.91
CA SER A 414 9.72 0.58 22.20
C SER A 414 8.62 -0.49 22.21
N ALA A 415 7.51 -0.28 21.49
CA ALA A 415 6.43 -1.26 21.37
C ALA A 415 6.84 -2.49 20.55
N ILE A 416 7.68 -2.28 19.53
CA ILE A 416 8.23 -3.34 18.67
C ILE A 416 9.44 -4.02 19.34
N GLY A 417 10.21 -3.27 20.13
CA GLY A 417 11.42 -3.76 20.78
C GLY A 417 12.63 -3.79 19.86
N MET A 418 12.68 -2.94 18.83
CA MET A 418 13.77 -2.87 17.86
C MET A 418 14.14 -1.41 17.52
N PRO A 419 15.40 -1.14 17.15
CA PRO A 419 15.78 0.14 16.56
C PRO A 419 15.03 0.40 15.25
N LEU A 420 14.68 1.66 15.02
CA LEU A 420 14.06 2.12 13.78
C LEU A 420 14.96 3.12 13.07
N THR A 421 15.06 3.04 11.75
CA THR A 421 15.73 4.05 10.93
C THR A 421 14.67 5.03 10.42
N ARG A 422 14.74 6.29 10.83
CA ARG A 422 13.89 7.33 10.24
C ARG A 422 14.63 8.00 9.11
N SER A 423 14.11 7.86 7.89
CA SER A 423 14.64 8.62 6.77
C SER A 423 14.29 10.09 6.87
N GLN A 424 15.28 10.95 6.62
CA GLN A 424 15.05 12.39 6.47
C GLN A 424 14.63 12.78 5.05
N SER A 425 14.68 11.86 4.10
CA SER A 425 14.20 12.12 2.74
C SER A 425 12.68 12.31 2.74
N ALA A 426 12.22 13.50 2.38
CA ALA A 426 10.80 13.75 2.11
C ALA A 426 10.29 13.00 0.87
N ALA A 427 11.21 12.52 0.01
CA ALA A 427 10.93 11.83 -1.24
C ALA A 427 10.87 10.30 -1.02
N VAL A 428 9.92 9.82 -0.24
CA VAL A 428 9.65 8.38 -0.09
C VAL A 428 8.21 8.11 -0.51
N GLY A 429 8.01 7.14 -1.41
CA GLY A 429 6.67 6.72 -1.80
C GLY A 429 6.61 5.91 -3.10
N PRO A 430 5.40 5.50 -3.49
CA PRO A 430 5.21 4.58 -4.61
C PRO A 430 5.68 5.14 -5.96
N ALA A 431 5.52 6.45 -6.20
CA ALA A 431 6.03 7.09 -7.42
C ALA A 431 7.56 6.98 -7.57
N LEU A 432 8.31 7.13 -6.47
CA LEU A 432 9.76 6.92 -6.49
C LEU A 432 10.10 5.44 -6.72
N GLY A 433 9.39 4.51 -6.07
CA GLY A 433 9.58 3.08 -6.30
C GLY A 433 9.35 2.68 -7.76
N ALA A 434 8.32 3.23 -8.40
CA ALA A 434 8.06 3.05 -9.82
C ALA A 434 9.22 3.58 -10.68
N ALA A 435 9.73 4.78 -10.39
CA ALA A 435 10.88 5.34 -11.09
C ALA A 435 12.15 4.47 -10.93
N ARG A 436 12.40 3.96 -9.72
CA ARG A 436 13.51 3.02 -9.44
C ARG A 436 13.40 1.72 -10.24
N LEU A 437 12.21 1.14 -10.34
CA LEU A 437 11.95 -0.03 -11.19
C LEU A 437 12.17 0.28 -12.68
N ALA A 438 11.81 1.48 -13.12
CA ALA A 438 12.07 1.93 -14.49
C ALA A 438 13.56 1.98 -14.80
N ARG A 439 14.36 2.52 -13.87
CA ARG A 439 15.83 2.55 -13.98
C ARG A 439 16.41 1.15 -14.02
N GLN A 440 15.93 0.24 -13.16
CA GLN A 440 16.35 -1.16 -13.18
C GLN A 440 16.06 -1.82 -14.52
N GLY A 441 14.89 -1.57 -15.11
CA GLY A 441 14.48 -2.18 -16.37
C GLY A 441 15.31 -1.79 -17.59
N ILE A 442 16.04 -0.67 -17.52
CA ILE A 442 17.00 -0.24 -18.56
C ILE A 442 18.46 -0.52 -18.17
N GLY A 443 18.69 -1.40 -17.19
CA GLY A 443 20.03 -1.86 -16.79
C GLY A 443 20.75 -0.97 -15.77
N GLY A 444 20.07 0.02 -15.19
CA GLY A 444 20.59 0.79 -14.07
C GLY A 444 20.40 0.06 -12.72
N PRO A 445 20.99 0.56 -11.63
CA PRO A 445 20.79 0.00 -10.30
C PRO A 445 19.37 0.29 -9.79
N LEU A 446 18.80 -0.60 -8.97
CA LEU A 446 17.46 -0.39 -8.40
C LEU A 446 17.44 0.80 -7.44
N LEU A 447 18.42 0.85 -6.51
CA LEU A 447 18.66 2.00 -5.65
C LEU A 447 19.81 2.82 -6.22
N ALA A 448 19.78 4.14 -6.10
CA ALA A 448 20.94 4.96 -6.44
C ALA A 448 22.10 4.64 -5.48
N ASP A 449 23.34 4.78 -5.94
CA ASP A 449 24.48 4.78 -5.03
C ASP A 449 24.32 5.95 -4.07
N ALA A 450 24.26 5.65 -2.76
CA ALA A 450 24.14 6.63 -1.69
C ALA A 450 25.44 7.44 -1.57
N GLY A 451 25.70 8.32 -2.52
CA GLY A 451 26.73 9.35 -2.36
C GLY A 451 26.25 10.34 -1.29
N ASP A 452 26.78 10.21 -0.07
CA ASP A 452 26.59 11.09 1.10
C ASP A 452 25.14 11.53 1.45
N ALA A 453 24.09 10.90 0.89
CA ALA A 453 22.72 11.41 0.99
C ALA A 453 21.78 10.49 1.77
N ALA A 454 21.78 10.66 3.10
CA ALA A 454 20.63 11.02 3.93
C ALA A 454 21.07 11.02 5.41
N ASP A 455 20.75 12.08 6.17
CA ASP A 455 20.91 12.12 7.64
C ASP A 455 19.88 11.17 8.31
N ASP A 456 19.91 9.89 7.96
CA ASP A 456 19.06 8.90 8.57
C ASP A 456 19.34 8.86 10.07
N SER A 457 18.28 9.02 10.86
CA SER A 457 18.39 9.03 12.31
C SER A 457 17.94 7.69 12.86
N GLU A 458 18.80 7.06 13.64
CA GLU A 458 18.45 5.84 14.36
C GLU A 458 17.67 6.20 15.63
N ILE A 459 16.54 5.54 15.81
CA ILE A 459 15.66 5.67 16.96
C ILE A 459 15.80 4.39 17.78
N GLN A 460 16.40 4.51 18.96
CA GLN A 460 16.59 3.38 19.86
C GLN A 460 15.33 3.14 20.70
N PRO A 461 14.92 1.87 20.93
CA PRO A 461 13.87 1.56 21.88
C PRO A 461 14.26 2.03 23.28
N ILE A 462 13.33 2.67 23.99
CA ILE A 462 13.56 3.18 25.35
C ILE A 462 13.04 2.13 26.34
N GLN A 463 13.95 1.50 27.09
CA GLN A 463 13.63 0.39 27.99
C GLN A 463 12.46 0.71 28.96
N ALA A 464 12.49 1.88 29.60
CA ALA A 464 11.43 2.30 30.51
C ALA A 464 10.07 2.47 29.81
N MET A 465 10.05 2.92 28.54
CA MET A 465 8.82 2.99 27.75
C MET A 465 8.33 1.60 27.36
N ALA A 466 9.24 0.71 26.95
CA ALA A 466 8.90 -0.67 26.61
C ALA A 466 8.27 -1.41 27.79
N GLU A 467 8.84 -1.27 29.00
CA GLU A 467 8.28 -1.83 30.24
C GLU A 467 6.90 -1.26 30.57
N ALA A 468 6.72 0.06 30.44
CA ALA A 468 5.44 0.70 30.70
C ALA A 468 4.35 0.30 29.69
N LEU A 469 4.70 0.18 28.40
CA LEU A 469 3.82 -0.32 27.35
C LEU A 469 3.46 -1.80 27.58
N ALA A 470 4.44 -2.63 27.97
CA ALA A 470 4.22 -4.02 28.35
C ALA A 470 3.26 -4.14 29.56
N ALA A 471 3.37 -3.27 30.56
CA ALA A 471 2.43 -3.25 31.68
C ALA A 471 1.00 -2.82 31.26
N LYS A 472 0.88 -1.94 30.24
CA LYS A 472 -0.41 -1.56 29.65
C LYS A 472 -1.04 -2.64 28.79
N ARG A 473 -0.21 -3.47 28.16
CA ARG A 473 -0.60 -4.48 27.19
C ARG A 473 -1.77 -5.34 27.63
N ALA A 474 -1.75 -5.84 28.85
CA ALA A 474 -2.82 -6.71 29.37
C ALA A 474 -4.18 -6.01 29.43
N ARG A 475 -4.22 -4.68 29.64
CA ARG A 475 -5.47 -3.89 29.56
C ARG A 475 -5.90 -3.65 28.12
N PHE A 476 -4.93 -3.38 27.24
CA PHE A 476 -5.16 -3.18 25.81
C PHE A 476 -5.82 -4.42 25.17
N GLU A 477 -5.30 -5.62 25.48
CA GLU A 477 -5.84 -6.88 24.94
C GLU A 477 -7.23 -7.24 25.53
N ARG A 478 -7.53 -6.82 26.76
CA ARG A 478 -8.84 -7.05 27.38
C ARG A 478 -9.98 -6.27 26.72
N HIS A 479 -9.70 -5.32 25.84
CA HIS A 479 -10.75 -4.63 25.06
C HIS A 479 -11.63 -5.60 24.29
N LEU A 480 -11.06 -6.69 23.78
CA LEU A 480 -11.82 -7.73 23.07
C LEU A 480 -12.85 -8.43 23.96
N ALA A 481 -12.63 -8.46 25.28
CA ALA A 481 -13.51 -9.11 26.25
C ALA A 481 -14.64 -8.18 26.78
N LEU A 482 -14.67 -6.90 26.38
CA LEU A 482 -15.71 -5.94 26.76
C LEU A 482 -16.91 -5.95 25.79
N ARG A 483 -16.99 -6.97 24.93
CA ARG A 483 -18.01 -7.14 23.89
C ARG A 483 -19.12 -8.08 24.31
#